data_AF-D4DVQ7-F1
#
_entry.id   AF-D4DVQ7-F1
#
_cell.length_a   1.000
_cell.length_b   1.000
_cell.length_c   1.000
_cell.angle_alpha   90.00
_cell.angle_beta   90.00
_cell.angle_gamma   90.00
#
_symmetry.space_group_name_H-M   'P 1'
#
loop_
_entity.id
_entity.type
_entity.pdbx_description
1 polymer ?
#
loop_
_entity_poly.entity_id
_entity_poly.type
_entity_poly.pdbx_seq_one_letter_code
_entity_poly.pdbx_strand_id
1 'polypeptide(L)'
;MKVQSPGAGKTRTGRLWVYVRDDRNAGSSMPAAVWFAYSPDRKGEHPQRHLAEYRGVLQADAYGGYDALYENGRVTEAACLAHARRKIHDEHVRRPTDLTREALRRIAALYAIEADIRGSPAEVRLAVRKEKSCPLMQSLYDWIQVQMKTLSVHAEMSKAFGYMLKQWDALNVFCSDGWVEIDNNICENALRCVAVGRRNYLFFGSDNGGGAAAIIYSLLGTCKLNGVEPESWLRDVLGKINDWPSNRVHELLPWNLSPVK
;
A
#
# COMPACT_ATOMS: atom_id res chain seq x y z
N MET A 1 8.01 -5.66 -14.64
CA MET A 1 9.33 -5.52 -15.27
C MET A 1 9.48 -6.58 -16.34
N LYS A 2 10.16 -6.30 -17.45
CA LYS A 2 10.33 -7.31 -18.52
C LYS A 2 11.39 -8.33 -18.11
N VAL A 3 11.09 -9.60 -18.35
CA VAL A 3 11.95 -10.75 -18.06
C VAL A 3 12.01 -11.59 -19.34
N GLN A 4 13.18 -12.12 -19.68
CA GLN A 4 13.33 -12.97 -20.84
C GLN A 4 12.58 -14.30 -20.61
N SER A 5 12.01 -14.85 -21.67
CA SER A 5 11.46 -16.20 -21.70
C SER A 5 12.37 -17.05 -22.58
N PRO A 6 13.38 -17.75 -21.99
CA PRO A 6 14.33 -18.56 -22.75
C PRO A 6 13.60 -19.56 -23.66
N GLY A 7 14.07 -19.69 -24.91
CA GLY A 7 13.48 -20.58 -25.92
C GLY A 7 12.26 -20.01 -26.68
N ALA A 8 11.62 -18.95 -26.20
CA ALA A 8 10.44 -18.37 -26.85
C ALA A 8 10.73 -17.12 -27.71
N GLY A 9 11.95 -16.59 -27.67
CA GLY A 9 12.32 -15.33 -28.33
C GLY A 9 11.51 -14.11 -27.85
N LYS A 10 10.81 -14.23 -26.72
CA LYS A 10 9.86 -13.25 -26.19
C LYS A 10 10.23 -12.82 -24.77
N THR A 11 9.68 -11.69 -24.35
CA THR A 11 9.72 -11.24 -22.96
C THR A 11 8.35 -11.37 -22.31
N ARG A 12 8.34 -11.68 -21.01
CA ARG A 12 7.13 -11.67 -20.19
C ARG A 12 7.22 -10.60 -19.10
N THR A 13 6.08 -10.28 -18.50
CA THR A 13 5.98 -9.26 -17.46
C THR A 13 6.07 -9.89 -16.08
N GLY A 14 7.26 -9.87 -15.48
CA GLY A 14 7.45 -10.20 -14.07
C GLY A 14 6.85 -9.11 -13.16
N ARG A 15 6.40 -9.52 -11.97
CA ARG A 15 5.75 -8.68 -10.97
C ARG A 15 6.66 -8.49 -9.76
N LEU A 16 6.59 -7.30 -9.19
CA LEU A 16 7.09 -7.01 -7.85
C LEU A 16 5.88 -6.70 -6.99
N TRP A 17 5.71 -7.48 -5.93
CA TRP A 17 4.81 -7.22 -4.83
C TRP A 17 5.56 -6.39 -3.80
N VAL A 18 4.86 -5.50 -3.12
CA VAL A 18 5.45 -4.64 -2.11
C VAL A 18 4.63 -4.77 -0.84
N TYR A 19 5.32 -4.94 0.28
CA TYR A 19 4.75 -5.01 1.61
C TYR A 19 5.50 -3.98 2.44
N VAL A 20 4.78 -3.02 3.01
CA VAL A 20 5.38 -1.94 3.80
C VAL A 20 4.81 -2.00 5.20
N ARG A 21 5.70 -1.95 6.20
CA ARG A 21 5.36 -1.63 7.59
C ARG A 21 5.94 -0.26 7.89
N ASP A 22 5.07 0.73 8.02
CA ASP A 22 5.45 2.10 8.37
C ASP A 22 4.34 2.74 9.20
N ASP A 23 4.35 2.43 10.49
CA ASP A 23 3.31 2.85 11.43
C ASP A 23 3.65 4.18 12.11
N ARG A 24 4.63 4.95 11.58
CA ARG A 24 5.02 6.25 12.13
C ARG A 24 3.88 7.26 12.10
N ASN A 25 2.98 7.13 11.13
CA ASN A 25 1.75 7.93 11.08
C ASN A 25 0.84 7.67 12.28
N ALA A 26 0.94 6.50 12.93
CA ALA A 26 0.25 6.15 14.18
C ALA A 26 1.15 6.30 15.42
N GLY A 27 2.23 7.08 15.34
CA GLY A 27 3.13 7.37 16.45
C GLY A 27 4.11 6.24 16.79
N SER A 28 4.23 5.21 15.93
CA SER A 28 5.15 4.11 16.18
C SER A 28 6.62 4.55 16.16
N SER A 29 7.38 4.07 17.14
CA SER A 29 8.85 4.14 17.13
C SER A 29 9.50 2.90 16.51
N MET A 30 8.71 1.91 16.09
CA MET A 30 9.27 0.73 15.41
C MET A 30 9.88 1.15 14.07
N PRO A 31 11.08 0.64 13.72
CA PRO A 31 11.68 0.93 12.43
C PRO A 31 10.74 0.64 11.25
N ALA A 32 10.66 1.54 10.30
CA ALA A 32 9.89 1.30 9.08
C ALA A 32 10.64 0.31 8.17
N ALA A 33 9.93 -0.55 7.45
CA ALA A 33 10.54 -1.52 6.56
C ALA A 33 9.70 -1.73 5.31
N VAL A 34 10.36 -1.99 4.19
CA VAL A 34 9.71 -2.41 2.96
C VAL A 34 10.33 -3.71 2.45
N TRP A 35 9.46 -4.64 2.11
CA TRP A 35 9.81 -5.89 1.46
C TRP A 35 9.21 -5.94 0.06
N PHE A 36 10.06 -6.17 -0.92
CA PHE A 36 9.66 -6.49 -2.28
C PHE A 36 9.82 -7.98 -2.51
N ALA A 37 8.79 -8.61 -3.07
CA ALA A 37 8.81 -10.00 -3.50
C ALA A 37 8.62 -10.07 -5.02
N TYR A 38 9.42 -10.90 -5.69
CA TYR A 38 9.31 -11.11 -7.13
C TYR A 38 8.44 -12.33 -7.46
N SER A 39 7.63 -12.23 -8.52
CA SER A 39 6.96 -13.38 -9.11
C SER A 39 6.90 -13.30 -10.64
N PRO A 40 6.79 -14.45 -11.32
CA PRO A 40 6.78 -14.49 -12.79
C PRO A 40 5.48 -13.95 -13.42
N ASP A 41 4.37 -13.92 -12.66
CA ASP A 41 3.05 -13.44 -13.06
C ASP A 41 2.34 -12.73 -11.88
N ARG A 42 1.06 -12.34 -12.06
CA ARG A 42 0.27 -11.62 -11.03
C ARG A 42 -0.70 -12.52 -10.27
N LYS A 43 -0.58 -13.85 -10.31
CA LYS A 43 -1.58 -14.74 -9.68
C LYS A 43 -1.67 -14.53 -8.16
N GLY A 44 -2.85 -14.77 -7.60
CA GLY A 44 -3.12 -14.67 -6.16
C GLY A 44 -2.36 -15.69 -5.30
N GLU A 45 -1.87 -16.79 -5.89
CA GLU A 45 -1.02 -17.77 -5.20
C GLU A 45 0.28 -17.16 -4.65
N HIS A 46 0.79 -16.08 -5.25
CA HIS A 46 2.02 -15.42 -4.79
C HIS A 46 1.82 -14.70 -3.45
N PRO A 47 0.89 -13.73 -3.32
CA PRO A 47 0.64 -13.11 -2.02
C PRO A 47 0.15 -14.10 -0.96
N GLN A 48 -0.57 -15.17 -1.35
CA GLN A 48 -0.92 -16.27 -0.43
C GLN A 48 0.31 -16.94 0.17
N ARG A 49 1.32 -17.26 -0.65
CA ARG A 49 2.60 -17.81 -0.17
C ARG A 49 3.41 -16.80 0.63
N HIS A 50 3.51 -15.56 0.17
CA HIS A 50 4.27 -14.51 0.87
C HIS A 50 3.73 -14.23 2.28
N LEU A 51 2.40 -14.26 2.42
CA LEU A 51 1.71 -13.96 3.65
C LEU A 51 1.19 -15.24 4.34
N ALA A 52 1.75 -16.41 4.08
CA ALA A 52 1.24 -17.70 4.57
C ALA A 52 1.16 -17.79 6.11
N GLU A 53 2.04 -17.06 6.82
CA GLU A 53 2.09 -17.04 8.29
C GLU A 53 1.64 -15.71 8.91
N TYR A 54 1.47 -14.67 8.09
CA TYR A 54 1.06 -13.33 8.54
C TYR A 54 -0.32 -13.30 9.22
N ARG A 55 -0.47 -12.55 10.31
CA ARG A 55 -1.77 -12.28 10.95
C ARG A 55 -1.90 -10.79 11.19
N GLY A 56 -3.07 -10.23 10.91
CA GLY A 56 -3.32 -8.79 11.10
C GLY A 56 -4.03 -8.14 9.92
N VAL A 57 -3.90 -6.83 9.79
CA VAL A 57 -4.59 -6.04 8.77
C VAL A 57 -3.72 -5.92 7.53
N LEU A 58 -4.28 -6.30 6.37
CA LEU A 58 -3.67 -6.03 5.07
C LEU A 58 -4.40 -4.88 4.39
N GLN A 59 -3.71 -3.75 4.23
CA GLN A 59 -4.24 -2.60 3.52
C GLN A 59 -3.81 -2.60 2.05
N ALA A 60 -4.78 -2.72 1.14
CA ALA A 60 -4.51 -2.88 -0.29
C ALA A 60 -5.55 -2.18 -1.18
N ASP A 61 -5.27 -2.15 -2.49
CA ASP A 61 -6.34 -1.97 -3.47
C ASP A 61 -7.20 -3.24 -3.51
N ALA A 62 -8.46 -3.11 -3.94
CA ALA A 62 -9.38 -4.24 -4.04
C ALA A 62 -9.06 -5.15 -5.26
N TYR A 63 -7.79 -5.53 -5.41
CA TYR A 63 -7.34 -6.46 -6.42
C TYR A 63 -7.78 -7.87 -6.03
N GLY A 64 -8.63 -8.50 -6.86
CA GLY A 64 -9.20 -9.82 -6.58
C GLY A 64 -8.20 -10.97 -6.37
N GLY A 65 -6.91 -10.77 -6.67
CA GLY A 65 -5.88 -11.75 -6.31
C GLY A 65 -5.61 -11.85 -4.80
N TYR A 66 -6.14 -10.93 -4.00
CA TYR A 66 -6.04 -10.94 -2.54
C TYR A 66 -7.23 -11.63 -1.85
N ASP A 67 -8.35 -11.86 -2.53
CA ASP A 67 -9.60 -12.32 -1.91
C ASP A 67 -9.41 -13.56 -1.01
N ALA A 68 -8.65 -14.55 -1.49
CA ALA A 68 -8.34 -15.78 -0.76
C ALA A 68 -7.53 -15.58 0.54
N LEU A 69 -6.86 -14.42 0.72
CA LEU A 69 -6.16 -14.10 1.97
C LEU A 69 -7.12 -13.85 3.13
N TYR A 70 -8.34 -13.38 2.81
CA TYR A 70 -9.31 -12.90 3.79
C TYR A 70 -10.29 -14.00 4.23
N GLU A 71 -10.45 -15.07 3.44
CA GLU A 71 -11.46 -16.12 3.62
C GLU A 71 -11.39 -16.84 4.99
N ASN A 72 -10.19 -17.01 5.56
CA ASN A 72 -10.01 -17.72 6.83
C ASN A 72 -9.98 -16.80 8.06
N GLY A 73 -10.22 -15.49 7.89
CA GLY A 73 -10.27 -14.50 8.97
C GLY A 73 -8.92 -14.18 9.64
N ARG A 74 -7.82 -14.77 9.19
CA ARG A 74 -6.47 -14.50 9.71
C ARG A 74 -5.94 -13.12 9.29
N VAL A 75 -6.36 -12.68 8.11
CA VAL A 75 -6.04 -11.37 7.56
C VAL A 75 -7.33 -10.56 7.46
N THR A 76 -7.35 -9.39 8.08
CA THR A 76 -8.44 -8.43 7.96
C THR A 76 -8.18 -7.54 6.74
N GLU A 77 -9.16 -7.45 5.84
CA GLU A 77 -9.08 -6.58 4.66
C GLU A 77 -9.31 -5.12 5.05
N ALA A 78 -8.33 -4.24 4.77
CA ALA A 78 -8.52 -2.80 4.80
C ALA A 78 -8.42 -2.23 3.37
N ALA A 79 -9.48 -1.58 2.91
CA ALA A 79 -9.51 -1.02 1.56
C ALA A 79 -8.91 0.40 1.55
N CYS A 80 -8.34 0.78 0.41
CA CYS A 80 -7.75 2.10 0.22
C CYS A 80 -8.79 3.14 -0.25
N LEU A 81 -9.07 4.16 0.57
CA LEU A 81 -10.00 5.23 0.21
C LEU A 81 -9.45 6.10 -0.95
N ALA A 82 -8.14 6.23 -1.11
CA ALA A 82 -7.56 6.95 -2.25
C ALA A 82 -7.91 6.29 -3.59
N HIS A 83 -7.98 4.95 -3.65
CA HIS A 83 -8.40 4.21 -4.84
C HIS A 83 -9.90 4.40 -5.13
N ALA A 84 -10.75 4.39 -4.09
CA ALA A 84 -12.17 4.72 -4.21
C ALA A 84 -12.36 6.16 -4.74
N ARG A 85 -11.67 7.12 -4.11
CA ARG A 85 -11.69 8.54 -4.49
C ARG A 85 -11.23 8.76 -5.94
N ARG A 86 -10.20 8.04 -6.40
CA ARG A 86 -9.66 8.16 -7.77
C ARG A 86 -10.74 7.91 -8.82
N LYS A 87 -11.60 6.91 -8.62
CA LYS A 87 -12.71 6.61 -9.55
C LYS A 87 -13.69 7.79 -9.71
N ILE A 88 -13.98 8.50 -8.63
CA ILE A 88 -14.84 9.71 -8.64
C ILE A 88 -14.09 10.88 -9.28
N HIS A 89 -12.82 11.03 -8.94
CA HIS A 89 -11.97 12.11 -9.44
C HIS A 89 -11.76 12.02 -10.96
N ASP A 90 -11.54 10.83 -11.50
CA ASP A 90 -11.36 10.63 -12.95
C ASP A 90 -12.61 11.06 -13.72
N GLU A 91 -13.80 10.77 -13.18
CA GLU A 91 -15.06 11.27 -13.74
C GLU A 91 -15.19 12.79 -13.58
N HIS A 92 -14.81 13.34 -12.43
CA HIS A 92 -14.83 14.79 -12.21
C HIS A 92 -13.95 15.56 -13.22
N VAL A 93 -12.74 15.05 -13.50
CA VAL A 93 -11.82 15.64 -14.48
C VAL A 93 -12.41 15.58 -15.88
N ARG A 94 -13.07 14.47 -16.23
CA ARG A 94 -13.69 14.28 -17.55
C ARG A 94 -14.96 15.11 -17.72
N ARG A 95 -15.81 15.17 -16.69
CA ARG A 95 -17.10 15.86 -16.67
C ARG A 95 -17.45 16.28 -15.24
N PRO A 96 -17.11 17.52 -14.85
CA PRO A 96 -17.41 18.01 -13.51
C PRO A 96 -18.91 18.28 -13.36
N THR A 97 -19.48 17.85 -12.24
CA THR A 97 -20.90 17.98 -11.87
C THR A 97 -21.03 18.29 -10.38
N ASP A 98 -22.21 18.73 -9.93
CA ASP A 98 -22.44 18.94 -8.49
C ASP A 98 -22.31 17.63 -7.71
N LEU A 99 -22.71 16.51 -8.32
CA LEU A 99 -22.57 15.18 -7.75
C LEU A 99 -21.10 14.81 -7.51
N THR A 100 -20.24 15.00 -8.51
CA THR A 100 -18.80 14.69 -8.37
C THR A 100 -18.12 15.63 -7.38
N ARG A 101 -18.46 16.93 -7.39
CA ARG A 101 -17.97 17.91 -6.42
C ARG A 101 -18.34 17.53 -4.99
N GLU A 102 -19.60 17.19 -4.75
CA GLU A 102 -20.09 16.84 -3.42
C GLU A 102 -19.44 15.56 -2.90
N ALA A 103 -19.30 14.53 -3.74
CA ALA A 103 -18.61 13.30 -3.37
C ALA A 103 -17.16 13.56 -2.96
N LEU A 104 -16.42 14.36 -3.75
CA LEU A 104 -15.04 14.73 -3.44
C LEU A 104 -14.94 15.58 -2.18
N ARG A 105 -15.88 16.50 -1.95
CA ARG A 105 -15.95 17.34 -0.74
C ARG A 105 -16.15 16.51 0.52
N ARG A 106 -17.06 15.53 0.50
CA ARG A 106 -17.29 14.60 1.62
C ARG A 106 -16.06 13.79 1.95
N ILE A 107 -15.37 13.25 0.92
CA ILE A 107 -14.13 12.52 1.11
C ILE A 107 -13.02 13.44 1.63
N ALA A 108 -12.92 14.68 1.13
CA ALA A 108 -11.91 15.64 1.57
C ALA A 108 -12.02 15.98 3.07
N ALA A 109 -13.23 16.04 3.62
CA ALA A 109 -13.44 16.25 5.05
C ALA A 109 -12.82 15.15 5.92
N LEU A 110 -12.85 13.88 5.46
CA LEU A 110 -12.18 12.77 6.14
C LEU A 110 -10.65 12.96 6.14
N TYR A 111 -10.09 13.31 4.98
CA TYR A 111 -8.64 13.56 4.86
C TYR A 111 -8.16 14.75 5.69
N ALA A 112 -9.01 15.76 5.91
CA ALA A 112 -8.68 16.86 6.82
C ALA A 112 -8.50 16.37 8.26
N ILE A 113 -9.41 15.51 8.75
CA ILE A 113 -9.28 14.90 10.08
C ILE A 113 -8.01 14.06 10.17
N GLU A 114 -7.73 13.24 9.14
CA GLU A 114 -6.53 12.39 9.12
C GLU A 114 -5.24 13.21 9.11
N ALA A 115 -5.23 14.38 8.46
CA ALA A 115 -4.08 15.28 8.47
C ALA A 115 -3.80 15.83 9.88
N ASP A 116 -4.85 16.13 10.66
CA ASP A 116 -4.70 16.69 12.02
C ASP A 116 -4.21 15.65 13.04
N ILE A 117 -4.57 14.37 12.86
CA ILE A 117 -4.24 13.30 13.83
C ILE A 117 -2.99 12.49 13.46
N ARG A 118 -2.43 12.67 12.25
CA ARG A 118 -1.26 11.92 11.81
C ARG A 118 -0.04 12.25 12.69
N GLY A 119 0.67 11.21 13.12
CA GLY A 119 1.77 11.27 14.09
C GLY A 119 1.32 11.10 15.54
N SER A 120 0.02 11.17 15.83
CA SER A 120 -0.50 10.85 17.16
C SER A 120 -0.54 9.33 17.39
N PRO A 121 -0.52 8.87 18.66
CA PRO A 121 -0.70 7.47 18.99
C PRO A 121 -2.01 6.88 18.43
N ALA A 122 -1.99 5.58 18.14
CA ALA A 122 -3.13 4.86 17.56
C ALA A 122 -4.43 5.03 18.38
N GLU A 123 -4.35 5.05 19.71
CA GLU A 123 -5.51 5.24 20.60
C GLU A 123 -6.14 6.62 20.45
N VAL A 124 -5.33 7.67 20.28
CA VAL A 124 -5.80 9.05 20.07
C VAL A 124 -6.46 9.15 18.69
N ARG A 125 -5.82 8.58 17.67
CA ARG A 125 -6.38 8.51 16.31
C ARG A 125 -7.74 7.83 16.31
N LEU A 126 -7.85 6.69 16.97
CA LEU A 126 -9.10 5.93 17.06
C LEU A 126 -10.20 6.72 17.78
N ALA A 127 -9.88 7.41 18.88
CA ALA A 127 -10.84 8.23 19.61
C ALA A 127 -11.41 9.36 18.72
N VAL A 128 -10.54 10.10 18.03
CA VAL A 128 -10.95 11.18 17.12
C VAL A 128 -11.76 10.64 15.94
N ARG A 129 -11.36 9.50 15.37
CA ARG A 129 -12.10 8.86 14.27
C ARG A 129 -13.50 8.44 14.69
N LYS A 130 -13.67 7.87 15.88
CA LYS A 130 -15.00 7.53 16.43
C LYS A 130 -15.90 8.75 16.56
N GLU A 131 -15.36 9.86 17.05
CA GLU A 131 -16.11 11.10 17.23
C GLU A 131 -16.43 11.80 15.90
N LYS A 132 -15.46 11.87 14.99
CA LYS A 132 -15.52 12.74 13.80
C LYS A 132 -15.63 11.99 12.48
N SER A 133 -14.79 10.99 12.25
CA SER A 133 -14.73 10.26 10.97
C SER A 133 -15.91 9.29 10.78
N CYS A 134 -16.31 8.56 11.83
CA CYS A 134 -17.42 7.60 11.77
C CYS A 134 -18.75 8.26 11.32
N PRO A 135 -19.19 9.40 11.90
CA PRO A 135 -20.40 10.08 11.42
C PRO A 135 -20.30 10.56 9.97
N LEU A 136 -19.12 11.00 9.53
CA LEU A 136 -18.90 11.44 8.15
C LEU A 136 -18.92 10.27 7.16
N MET A 137 -18.35 9.13 7.53
CA MET A 137 -18.45 7.89 6.76
C MET A 137 -19.91 7.44 6.65
N GLN A 138 -20.66 7.42 7.74
CA GLN A 138 -22.09 7.08 7.69
C GLN A 138 -22.87 8.06 6.81
N SER A 139 -22.65 9.37 6.96
CA SER A 139 -23.29 10.38 6.10
C SER A 139 -22.94 10.20 4.62
N LEU A 140 -21.71 9.78 4.31
CA LEU A 140 -21.28 9.46 2.95
C LEU A 140 -22.01 8.20 2.43
N TYR A 141 -22.15 7.16 3.25
CA TYR A 141 -22.90 5.95 2.91
C TYR A 141 -24.34 6.27 2.52
N ASP A 142 -25.07 6.93 3.43
CA ASP A 142 -26.49 7.24 3.26
C ASP A 142 -26.70 8.10 2.02
N TRP A 143 -25.83 9.10 1.83
CA TRP A 143 -25.86 9.96 0.66
C TRP A 143 -25.63 9.16 -0.63
N ILE A 144 -24.61 8.30 -0.68
CA ILE A 144 -24.36 7.44 -1.84
C ILE A 144 -25.58 6.57 -2.16
N GLN A 145 -26.19 5.95 -1.14
CA GLN A 145 -27.39 5.13 -1.35
C GLN A 145 -28.56 5.91 -1.95
N VAL A 146 -28.76 7.16 -1.52
CA VAL A 146 -29.78 8.04 -2.12
C VAL A 146 -29.46 8.34 -3.59
N GLN A 147 -28.21 8.69 -3.91
CA GLN A 147 -27.81 8.98 -5.30
C GLN A 147 -27.95 7.76 -6.21
N MET A 148 -27.66 6.56 -5.70
CA MET A 148 -27.78 5.31 -6.46
C MET A 148 -29.22 5.00 -6.90
N LYS A 149 -30.25 5.61 -6.29
CA LYS A 149 -31.66 5.43 -6.71
C LYS A 149 -32.01 6.20 -7.99
N THR A 150 -31.28 7.26 -8.30
CA THR A 150 -31.56 8.17 -9.42
C THR A 150 -30.58 8.01 -10.57
N LEU A 151 -29.37 7.53 -10.28
CA LEU A 151 -28.35 7.34 -11.29
C LEU A 151 -28.65 6.13 -12.20
N SER A 152 -28.42 6.31 -13.50
CA SER A 152 -28.41 5.20 -14.44
C SER A 152 -27.34 4.18 -14.07
N VAL A 153 -27.66 2.89 -14.14
CA VAL A 153 -26.72 1.78 -13.88
C VAL A 153 -25.47 1.83 -14.76
N HIS A 154 -25.53 2.49 -15.92
CA HIS A 154 -24.41 2.61 -16.85
C HIS A 154 -23.54 3.86 -16.60
N ALA A 155 -23.94 4.77 -15.73
CA ALA A 155 -23.16 5.97 -15.43
C ALA A 155 -21.86 5.60 -14.69
N GLU A 156 -20.76 6.28 -15.03
CA GLU A 156 -19.47 6.06 -14.37
C GLU A 156 -19.53 6.35 -12.86
N MET A 157 -20.35 7.32 -12.45
CA MET A 157 -20.60 7.58 -11.03
C MET A 157 -21.29 6.40 -10.33
N SER A 158 -22.22 5.70 -10.99
CA SER A 158 -22.85 4.50 -10.43
C SER A 158 -21.83 3.38 -10.24
N LYS A 159 -20.87 3.23 -11.16
CA LYS A 159 -19.77 2.26 -11.02
C LYS A 159 -18.83 2.64 -9.88
N ALA A 160 -18.49 3.93 -9.74
CA ALA A 160 -17.64 4.42 -8.66
C ALA A 160 -18.29 4.22 -7.28
N PHE A 161 -19.57 4.56 -7.14
CA PHE A 161 -20.34 4.33 -5.92
C PHE A 161 -20.59 2.85 -5.64
N GLY A 162 -20.91 2.05 -6.66
CA GLY A 162 -21.02 0.60 -6.53
C GLY A 162 -19.72 -0.04 -6.03
N TYR A 163 -18.56 0.45 -6.48
CA TYR A 163 -17.27 0.04 -5.95
C TYR A 163 -17.12 0.37 -4.46
N MET A 164 -17.44 1.60 -4.05
CA MET A 164 -17.38 2.01 -2.63
C MET A 164 -18.30 1.17 -1.75
N LEU A 165 -19.56 0.96 -2.17
CA LEU A 165 -20.54 0.17 -1.43
C LEU A 165 -20.11 -1.29 -1.32
N LYS A 166 -19.54 -1.88 -2.38
CA LYS A 166 -19.00 -3.25 -2.33
C LYS A 166 -17.86 -3.39 -1.32
N GLN A 167 -17.07 -2.34 -1.15
CA GLN A 167 -15.87 -2.32 -0.29
C GLN A 167 -16.13 -1.64 1.06
N TRP A 168 -17.40 -1.40 1.43
CA TRP A 168 -17.73 -0.47 2.49
C TRP A 168 -17.14 -0.87 3.85
N ASP A 169 -17.25 -2.13 4.22
CA ASP A 169 -16.72 -2.63 5.50
C ASP A 169 -15.20 -2.51 5.54
N ALA A 170 -14.51 -2.93 4.48
CA ALA A 170 -13.06 -2.79 4.34
C ALA A 170 -12.61 -1.31 4.33
N LEU A 171 -13.39 -0.40 3.74
CA LEU A 171 -13.13 1.04 3.76
C LEU A 171 -13.35 1.67 5.15
N ASN A 172 -14.05 1.00 6.06
CA ASN A 172 -14.30 1.47 7.42
C ASN A 172 -13.33 0.90 8.46
N VAL A 173 -12.43 -0.02 8.09
CA VAL A 173 -11.47 -0.60 9.06
C VAL A 173 -10.60 0.47 9.72
N PHE A 174 -10.21 1.53 9.01
CA PHE A 174 -9.45 2.64 9.63
C PHE A 174 -10.24 3.36 10.73
N CYS A 175 -11.58 3.37 10.67
CA CYS A 175 -12.44 3.96 11.70
C CYS A 175 -12.49 3.12 12.99
N SER A 176 -12.22 1.81 12.90
CA SER A 176 -12.25 0.88 14.04
C SER A 176 -10.85 0.49 14.55
N ASP A 177 -9.80 0.74 13.76
CA ASP A 177 -8.41 0.47 14.12
C ASP A 177 -7.54 1.73 13.95
N GLY A 178 -6.96 2.20 15.07
CA GLY A 178 -6.10 3.39 15.10
C GLY A 178 -4.78 3.26 14.33
N TRP A 179 -4.29 2.03 14.11
CA TRP A 179 -3.05 1.76 13.38
C TRP A 179 -3.22 1.90 11.88
N VAL A 180 -4.40 1.54 11.39
CA VAL A 180 -4.70 1.53 9.96
C VAL A 180 -4.81 2.96 9.42
N GLU A 181 -4.18 3.22 8.28
CA GLU A 181 -4.30 4.49 7.56
C GLU A 181 -5.61 4.53 6.77
N ILE A 182 -6.07 5.72 6.38
CA ILE A 182 -7.23 5.87 5.48
C ILE A 182 -6.96 5.37 4.05
N ASP A 183 -5.68 5.25 3.66
CA ASP A 183 -5.23 4.81 2.35
C ASP A 183 -3.90 4.07 2.40
N ASN A 184 -3.57 3.36 1.31
CA ASN A 184 -2.31 2.63 1.15
C ASN A 184 -1.21 3.44 0.42
N ASN A 185 -1.23 4.78 0.47
CA ASN A 185 -0.26 5.61 -0.26
C ASN A 185 1.19 5.35 0.17
N ILE A 186 1.42 4.88 1.40
CA ILE A 186 2.74 4.43 1.88
C ILE A 186 3.30 3.35 0.92
N CYS A 187 2.47 2.37 0.57
CA CYS A 187 2.80 1.28 -0.34
C CYS A 187 2.98 1.78 -1.79
N GLU A 188 2.10 2.67 -2.27
CA GLU A 188 2.24 3.28 -3.60
C GLU A 188 3.55 4.10 -3.71
N ASN A 189 3.92 4.83 -2.66
CA ASN A 189 5.15 5.62 -2.60
C ASN A 189 6.39 4.74 -2.63
N ALA A 190 6.39 3.60 -1.94
CA ALA A 190 7.47 2.62 -2.01
C ALA A 190 7.64 2.08 -3.44
N LEU A 191 6.56 1.83 -4.19
CA LEU A 191 6.63 1.38 -5.59
C LEU A 191 7.20 2.42 -6.56
N ARG A 192 7.21 3.72 -6.21
CA ARG A 192 7.73 4.77 -7.09
C ARG A 192 9.20 4.57 -7.44
N CYS A 193 10.01 4.01 -6.54
CA CYS A 193 11.43 3.73 -6.83
C CYS A 193 11.60 2.69 -7.96
N VAL A 194 10.71 1.71 -8.02
CA VAL A 194 10.65 0.71 -9.10
C VAL A 194 10.19 1.36 -10.41
N ALA A 195 9.23 2.28 -10.35
CA ALA A 195 8.76 3.03 -11.52
C ALA A 195 9.86 3.90 -12.14
N VAL A 196 10.67 4.56 -11.31
CA VAL A 196 11.88 5.30 -11.75
C VAL A 196 12.90 4.35 -12.35
N GLY A 197 13.19 3.23 -11.67
CA GLY A 197 14.13 2.21 -12.16
C GLY A 197 13.79 1.68 -13.56
N ARG A 198 12.50 1.48 -13.86
CA ARG A 198 12.02 1.07 -15.19
C ARG A 198 12.37 2.05 -16.33
N ARG A 199 12.67 3.31 -16.01
CA ARG A 199 13.17 4.28 -17.00
C ARG A 199 14.68 4.18 -17.22
N ASN A 200 15.41 3.62 -16.25
CA ASN A 200 16.86 3.55 -16.24
C ASN A 200 17.41 2.19 -16.70
N TYR A 201 16.65 1.11 -16.57
CA TYR A 201 17.02 -0.22 -17.07
C TYR A 201 15.83 -0.93 -17.73
N LEU A 202 16.09 -1.59 -18.87
CA LEU A 202 15.05 -2.10 -19.78
C LEU A 202 14.41 -3.45 -19.35
N PHE A 203 15.15 -4.30 -18.62
CA PHE A 203 14.71 -5.64 -18.22
C PHE A 203 15.45 -6.13 -16.96
N PHE A 204 14.86 -7.10 -16.25
CA PHE A 204 15.54 -7.84 -15.16
C PHE A 204 16.39 -9.01 -15.68
N GLY A 205 16.34 -9.28 -16.99
CA GLY A 205 17.05 -10.39 -17.61
C GLY A 205 16.33 -11.71 -17.38
N SER A 206 16.37 -12.25 -16.16
CA SER A 206 15.80 -13.55 -15.78
C SER A 206 14.94 -13.46 -14.51
N ASP A 207 14.26 -14.56 -14.14
CA ASP A 207 13.58 -14.64 -12.84
C ASP A 207 14.55 -14.44 -11.67
N ASN A 208 15.75 -15.02 -11.77
CA ASN A 208 16.80 -14.85 -10.79
C ASN A 208 17.21 -13.37 -10.68
N GLY A 209 17.31 -12.67 -11.81
CA GLY A 209 17.54 -11.22 -11.83
C GLY A 209 16.38 -10.43 -11.19
N GLY A 210 15.13 -10.88 -11.41
CA GLY A 210 13.95 -10.32 -10.73
C GLY A 210 13.99 -10.50 -9.21
N GLY A 211 14.40 -11.69 -8.75
CA GLY A 211 14.61 -11.99 -7.33
C GLY A 211 15.71 -11.14 -6.71
N ALA A 212 16.88 -11.04 -7.36
CA ALA A 212 17.98 -10.21 -6.91
C ALA A 212 17.57 -8.72 -6.83
N ALA A 213 16.84 -8.22 -7.83
CA ALA A 213 16.32 -6.86 -7.82
C ALA A 213 15.36 -6.63 -6.64
N ALA A 214 14.48 -7.59 -6.34
CA ALA A 214 13.56 -7.49 -5.21
C ALA A 214 14.30 -7.39 -3.86
N ILE A 215 15.38 -8.14 -3.67
CA ILE A 215 16.25 -8.05 -2.49
C ILE A 215 16.85 -6.65 -2.37
N ILE A 216 17.49 -6.15 -3.44
CA ILE A 216 18.11 -4.82 -3.45
C ILE A 216 17.06 -3.74 -3.17
N TYR A 217 15.89 -3.80 -3.82
CA TYR A 217 14.81 -2.85 -3.59
C TYR A 217 14.31 -2.85 -2.14
N SER A 218 14.26 -4.01 -1.49
CA SER A 218 13.86 -4.13 -0.08
C SER A 218 14.85 -3.42 0.83
N LEU A 219 16.15 -3.70 0.64
CA LEU A 219 17.22 -3.16 1.48
C LEU A 219 17.36 -1.64 1.31
N LEU A 220 17.47 -1.15 0.07
CA LEU A 220 17.63 0.28 -0.19
C LEU A 220 16.35 1.07 0.12
N GLY A 221 15.17 0.48 -0.14
CA GLY A 221 13.90 1.06 0.25
C GLY A 221 13.79 1.21 1.77
N THR A 222 14.26 0.21 2.51
CA THR A 222 14.30 0.25 3.98
C THR A 222 15.31 1.27 4.50
N CYS A 223 16.48 1.41 3.87
CA CYS A 223 17.43 2.50 4.19
C CYS A 223 16.73 3.87 4.08
N LYS A 224 16.07 4.12 2.95
CA LYS A 224 15.34 5.37 2.70
C LYS A 224 14.24 5.62 3.74
N LEU A 225 13.47 4.59 4.11
CA LEU A 225 12.42 4.73 5.12
C LEU A 225 12.97 5.14 6.49
N ASN A 226 14.20 4.74 6.82
CA ASN A 226 14.85 5.02 8.10
C ASN A 226 15.84 6.20 8.06
N GLY A 227 15.90 6.95 6.95
CA GLY A 227 16.84 8.08 6.83
C GLY A 227 18.31 7.68 6.77
N VAL A 228 18.59 6.43 6.39
CA VAL A 228 19.95 5.88 6.26
C VAL A 228 20.39 6.02 4.80
N GLU A 229 21.60 6.54 4.59
CA GLU A 229 22.17 6.67 3.25
C GLU A 229 22.53 5.27 2.70
N PRO A 230 21.94 4.84 1.57
CA PRO A 230 22.07 3.46 1.12
C PRO A 230 23.49 3.01 0.74
N GLU A 231 24.34 3.88 0.17
CA GLU A 231 25.72 3.53 -0.20
C GLU A 231 26.58 3.27 1.04
N SER A 232 26.49 4.14 2.05
CA SER A 232 27.17 4.03 3.34
C SER A 232 26.76 2.76 4.05
N TRP A 233 25.46 2.45 4.06
CA TRP A 233 24.96 1.18 4.62
C TRP A 233 25.54 -0.03 3.88
N LEU A 234 25.50 -0.04 2.54
CA LEU A 234 26.06 -1.12 1.73
C LEU A 234 27.55 -1.31 1.99
N ARG A 235 28.32 -0.22 2.03
CA ARG A 235 29.77 -0.26 2.26
C ARG A 235 30.10 -0.85 3.62
N ASP A 236 29.38 -0.45 4.67
CA ASP A 236 29.59 -0.97 6.02
C ASP A 236 29.25 -2.46 6.12
N VAL A 237 28.09 -2.86 5.58
CA VAL A 237 27.65 -4.26 5.60
C VAL A 237 28.59 -5.14 4.78
N LEU A 238 28.90 -4.77 3.53
CA LEU A 238 29.78 -5.57 2.67
C LEU A 238 31.20 -5.69 3.23
N GLY A 239 31.67 -4.68 3.98
CA GLY A 239 32.98 -4.73 4.64
C GLY A 239 33.06 -5.70 5.82
N LYS A 240 31.91 -6.11 6.41
CA LYS A 240 31.87 -6.94 7.62
C LYS A 240 31.19 -8.30 7.41
N ILE A 241 30.34 -8.44 6.39
CA ILE A 241 29.41 -9.58 6.25
C ILE A 241 30.11 -10.94 6.20
N ASN A 242 31.31 -11.02 5.62
CA ASN A 242 32.06 -12.28 5.52
C ASN A 242 32.53 -12.81 6.88
N ASP A 243 32.82 -11.90 7.82
CA ASP A 243 33.31 -12.23 9.16
C ASP A 243 32.20 -12.12 10.22
N TRP A 244 30.97 -11.78 9.83
CA TRP A 244 29.85 -11.56 10.74
C TRP A 244 29.15 -12.87 11.12
N PRO A 245 28.80 -13.09 12.40
CA PRO A 245 28.06 -14.29 12.80
C PRO A 245 26.70 -14.38 12.08
N SER A 246 26.42 -15.52 11.46
CA SER A 246 25.19 -15.74 10.67
C SER A 246 23.91 -15.58 11.47
N ASN A 247 23.95 -15.88 12.77
CA ASN A 247 22.83 -15.67 13.70
C ASN A 247 22.64 -14.20 14.15
N ARG A 248 23.56 -13.29 13.78
CA ARG A 248 23.54 -11.86 14.14
C ARG A 248 23.38 -10.94 12.94
N VAL A 249 23.02 -11.45 11.76
CA VAL A 249 22.80 -10.65 10.54
C VAL A 249 21.69 -9.60 10.72
N HIS A 250 20.73 -9.84 11.63
CA HIS A 250 19.69 -8.86 11.97
C HIS A 250 20.26 -7.55 12.55
N GLU A 251 21.47 -7.57 13.12
CA GLU A 251 22.17 -6.37 13.60
C GLU A 251 22.66 -5.48 12.46
N LEU A 252 22.81 -6.03 11.25
CA LEU A 252 23.23 -5.31 10.04
C LEU A 252 22.06 -4.65 9.30
N LEU A 253 20.82 -4.79 9.81
CA LEU A 253 19.64 -4.19 9.18
C LEU A 253 19.72 -2.65 9.18
N PRO A 254 19.14 -1.97 8.17
CA PRO A 254 19.37 -0.54 7.97
C PRO A 254 19.13 0.33 9.19
N TRP A 255 18.08 0.05 9.95
CA TRP A 255 17.69 0.86 11.11
C TRP A 255 18.61 0.76 12.34
N ASN A 256 19.61 -0.13 12.33
CA ASN A 256 20.61 -0.21 13.40
C ASN A 256 21.81 0.72 13.14
N LEU A 257 21.92 1.28 11.94
CA LEU A 257 22.98 2.21 11.58
C LEU A 257 22.49 3.65 11.76
N SER A 258 23.37 4.50 12.28
CA SER A 258 23.02 5.89 12.57
C SER A 258 22.62 6.62 11.27
N PRO A 259 21.53 7.41 11.29
CA PRO A 259 21.20 8.30 10.18
C PRO A 259 22.38 9.24 9.91
N VAL A 260 22.60 9.59 8.64
CA VAL A 260 23.59 10.62 8.31
C VAL A 260 23.09 11.94 8.91
N LYS A 261 23.94 12.61 9.69
CA LYS A 261 23.71 13.97 10.20
C LYS A 261 23.66 14.98 9.07
#